data_AF-A0A1W9LSJ8-F1
#
_entry.id   AF-A0A1W9LSJ8-F1
#
_cell.length_a   1.000
_cell.length_b   1.000
_cell.length_c   1.000
_cell.angle_alpha   90.00
_cell.angle_beta   90.00
_cell.angle_gamma   90.00
#
_symmetry.space_group_name_H-M   'P 1'
#
loop_
_entity.id
_entity.type
_entity.pdbx_description
1 polymer ?
#
loop_
_entity_poly.entity_id
_entity_poly.type
_entity_poly.pdbx_seq_one_letter_code
_entity_poly.pdbx_strand_id
1 'polypeptide(L)' 'MLTQPTIEKLNSMKLAAMARAFADQLQCPDMTALSFEERFGLIVDYQMTDLENRRMLNRLKNAKLRLSASIEDLDF' A
#
# COMPACT_ATOMS: atom_id res chain seq x y z
N MET A 1 -20.02 -3.30 12.32
CA MET A 1 -19.05 -2.29 12.79
C MET A 1 -19.11 -1.06 11.89
N LEU A 2 -18.87 0.13 12.41
CA LEU A 2 -18.82 1.36 11.60
C LEU A 2 -17.50 1.38 10.81
N THR A 3 -17.60 1.46 9.48
CA THR A 3 -16.45 1.44 8.56
C THR A 3 -15.65 2.74 8.59
N GLN A 4 -16.35 3.88 8.61
CA GLN A 4 -15.74 5.21 8.59
C GLN A 4 -14.78 5.49 9.78
N PRO A 5 -15.16 5.20 11.04
CA PRO A 5 -14.25 5.40 12.17
C PRO A 5 -13.01 4.49 12.14
N THR A 6 -13.11 3.32 11.50
CA THR A 6 -11.97 2.42 11.31
C THR A 6 -10.97 3.00 10.34
N ILE A 7 -11.43 3.55 9.21
CA ILE A 7 -10.59 4.25 8.23
C ILE A 7 -9.89 5.44 8.87
N GLU A 8 -10.61 6.24 9.65
CA GLU A 8 -10.05 7.38 10.38
C GLU A 8 -8.96 6.96 11.38
N LYS A 9 -9.17 5.88 12.14
CA LYS A 9 -8.16 5.31 13.04
C LYS A 9 -6.92 4.82 12.30
N LEU A 10 -7.09 4.13 11.16
CA LEU A 10 -5.96 3.68 10.35
C LEU A 10 -5.12 4.88 9.86
N ASN A 11 -5.79 5.95 9.42
CA ASN A 11 -5.12 7.17 9.01
C ASN A 11 -4.38 7.86 10.17
N SER A 12 -4.97 7.94 11.37
CA SER A 12 -4.31 8.54 12.54
C SER A 12 -3.09 7.74 13.00
N MET A 13 -3.10 6.42 12.79
CA MET A 13 -1.96 5.52 13.03
C MET A 13 -0.90 5.57 11.91
N LYS A 14 -1.05 6.42 10.90
CA LYS A 14 -0.19 6.51 9.71
C LYS A 14 -0.21 5.25 8.82
N LEU A 15 -1.28 4.45 8.91
CA LEU A 15 -1.52 3.26 8.07
C LEU A 15 -2.43 3.63 6.88
N ALA A 16 -2.03 4.65 6.13
CA ALA A 16 -2.89 5.22 5.06
C ALA A 16 -3.12 4.25 3.89
N ALA A 17 -2.13 3.42 3.54
CA ALA A 17 -2.29 2.42 2.48
C ALA A 17 -3.25 1.31 2.92
N MET A 18 -3.15 0.86 4.18
CA MET A 18 -4.10 -0.06 4.80
C MET A 18 -5.53 0.50 4.79
N ALA A 19 -5.70 1.79 5.15
CA ALA A 19 -6.99 2.46 5.13
C ALA A 19 -7.63 2.47 3.73
N ARG A 20 -6.81 2.75 2.71
CA ARG A 20 -7.23 2.71 1.30
C ARG A 20 -7.61 1.30 0.86
N ALA A 21 -6.75 0.31 1.08
CA ALA A 21 -7.02 -1.08 0.69
C ALA A 21 -8.29 -1.62 1.37
N PHE A 22 -8.52 -1.27 2.64
CA PHE A 22 -9.76 -1.62 3.33
C PHE A 22 -10.98 -0.97 2.69
N ALA A 23 -10.92 0.32 2.35
CA ALA A 23 -12.00 1.02 1.66
C ALA A 23 -12.27 0.42 0.25
N ASP A 24 -11.21 0.09 -0.49
CA ASP A 24 -11.30 -0.50 -1.83
C ASP A 24 -11.95 -1.91 -1.76
N GLN A 25 -11.57 -2.73 -0.77
CA GLN A 25 -12.19 -4.05 -0.58
C GLN A 25 -13.69 -3.95 -0.23
N LEU A 26 -14.12 -2.93 0.52
CA LEU A 26 -15.54 -2.71 0.81
C LEU A 26 -16.37 -2.39 -0.45
N GLN A 27 -15.73 -1.85 -1.49
CA GLN A 27 -16.37 -1.51 -2.76
C GLN A 27 -16.25 -2.61 -3.82
N CYS A 28 -15.52 -3.69 -3.52
CA CYS A 28 -15.23 -4.76 -4.47
C CYS A 28 -16.02 -6.04 -4.12
N PRO A 29 -17.12 -6.36 -4.86
CA PRO A 29 -17.93 -7.54 -4.58
C PRO A 29 -17.15 -8.86 -4.65
N ASP A 30 -16.17 -8.95 -5.54
CA ASP A 30 -15.36 -10.16 -5.74
C ASP A 30 -14.54 -10.53 -4.51
N MET A 31 -14.21 -9.56 -3.64
CA MET A 31 -13.52 -9.80 -2.38
C MET A 31 -14.36 -10.64 -1.41
N THR A 32 -15.68 -10.74 -1.60
CA THR A 32 -16.54 -11.58 -0.75
C THR A 32 -16.33 -13.08 -0.95
N ALA A 33 -15.72 -13.49 -2.07
CA ALA A 33 -15.33 -14.88 -2.31
C ALA A 33 -14.13 -15.32 -1.45
N LEU A 34 -13.36 -14.36 -0.94
CA LEU A 34 -12.21 -14.60 -0.08
C LEU A 34 -12.63 -14.62 1.39
N SER A 35 -11.96 -15.45 2.17
CA SER A 35 -12.04 -15.46 3.63
C SER A 35 -11.63 -14.10 4.21
N PHE A 36 -11.94 -13.89 5.50
CA PHE A 36 -11.49 -12.69 6.19
C PHE A 36 -9.96 -12.63 6.26
N GLU A 37 -9.32 -13.75 6.55
CA GLU A 37 -7.88 -13.89 6.70
C GLU A 37 -7.14 -13.55 5.40
N GLU A 38 -7.64 -14.04 4.26
CA GLU A 38 -7.09 -13.73 2.93
C GLU A 38 -7.22 -12.23 2.62
N ARG A 39 -8.42 -11.66 2.82
CA ARG A 39 -8.65 -10.23 2.63
C ARG A 39 -7.76 -9.37 3.51
N PHE A 40 -7.63 -9.74 4.77
CA PHE A 40 -6.78 -9.04 5.73
C PHE A 40 -5.29 -9.15 5.35
N GLY A 41 -4.84 -10.33 4.92
CA GLY A 41 -3.49 -10.54 4.38
C GLY A 41 -3.18 -9.59 3.24
N LEU A 42 -4.07 -9.49 2.23
CA LEU A 42 -3.91 -8.57 1.10
C LEU A 42 -3.80 -7.10 1.52
N ILE A 43 -4.59 -6.69 2.52
CA ILE A 43 -4.52 -5.33 3.06
C ILE A 43 -3.16 -5.06 3.72
N VAL A 44 -2.65 -6.02 4.50
CA VAL A 44 -1.34 -5.92 5.17
C VAL A 44 -0.22 -5.86 4.14
N ASP A 45 -0.26 -6.72 3.11
CA ASP A 45 0.73 -6.75 2.03
C ASP A 45 0.75 -5.43 1.26
N TYR A 46 -0.42 -4.85 0.99
CA TYR A 46 -0.51 -3.53 0.36
C TYR A 46 0.16 -2.45 1.19
N GLN A 47 -0.06 -2.46 2.52
CA GLN A 47 0.60 -1.52 3.43
C GLN A 47 2.11 -1.74 3.52
N MET A 48 2.58 -2.99 3.50
CA MET A 48 4.01 -3.30 3.52
C MET A 48 4.69 -2.81 2.24
N THR A 49 4.09 -3.10 1.08
CA THR A 49 4.57 -2.67 -0.23
C THR A 49 4.69 -1.14 -0.31
N ASP A 50 3.70 -0.40 0.19
CA ASP A 50 3.74 1.07 0.24
C ASP A 50 4.91 1.59 1.12
N LEU A 51 5.17 0.95 2.28
CA LEU A 51 6.32 1.31 3.12
C LEU A 51 7.65 1.04 2.43
N GLU A 52 7.79 -0.09 1.74
CA GLU A 52 8.99 -0.44 0.99
C GLU A 52 9.24 0.52 -0.17
N ASN A 53 8.19 0.82 -0.94
CA ASN A 53 8.26 1.81 -2.03
C ASN A 53 8.67 3.18 -1.52
N ARG A 54 8.11 3.66 -0.41
CA ARG A 54 8.53 4.94 0.20
C ARG A 54 9.99 4.91 0.66
N ARG A 55 10.44 3.81 1.27
CA ARG A 55 11.85 3.64 1.67
C ARG A 55 12.77 3.67 0.45
N MET A 56 12.40 2.98 -0.63
CA MET A 56 13.15 2.98 -1.88
C MET A 56 13.22 4.38 -2.50
N LEU A 57 12.08 5.06 -2.65
CA LEU A 57 12.02 6.41 -3.18
C LEU A 57 12.87 7.40 -2.34
N ASN A 58 12.85 7.28 -1.02
CA ASN A 58 13.69 8.10 -0.16
C ASN A 58 15.19 7.81 -0.35
N ARG A 59 15.57 6.53 -0.48
CA ARG A 59 16.95 6.13 -0.80
C ARG A 59 17.40 6.71 -2.15
N LEU A 60 16.57 6.61 -3.19
CA LEU A 60 16.85 7.17 -4.51
C LEU A 60 17.02 8.69 -4.47
N LYS A 61 16.12 9.41 -3.78
CA LYS A 61 16.22 10.87 -3.59
C LYS A 61 17.52 11.25 -2.87
N ASN A 62 17.90 10.50 -1.84
CA ASN A 62 19.10 10.78 -1.05
C ASN A 62 20.40 10.42 -1.79
N ALA A 63 20.36 9.47 -2.72
CA ALA A 63 21.53 9.06 -3.49
C ALA A 63 22.04 10.14 -4.47
N LYS A 64 21.24 11.18 -4.75
CA LYS A 64 21.60 12.30 -5.66
C LYS A 64 22.22 11.79 -6.98
N LEU A 65 21.60 10.76 -7.56
CA LEU A 65 22.11 10.14 -8.77
C LEU A 65 22.24 11.20 -9.88
N ARG A 66 23.38 11.22 -10.56
CA ARG A 66 23.66 12.19 -11.64
C ARG A 66 22.78 11.96 -12.88
N LEU A 67 22.21 10.77 -13.00
CA LEU A 67 21.34 10.35 -14.09
C LEU A 67 20.01 9.87 -13.49
N SER A 68 18.90 10.16 -14.16
CA SER A 68 17.60 9.59 -13.81
C SER A 68 17.60 8.13 -14.25
N ALA A 69 17.83 7.20 -13.32
CA ALA A 69 17.76 5.77 -13.63
C ALA A 69 16.29 5.33 -13.67
N SER A 70 15.82 4.89 -14.83
CA SER A 70 14.51 4.27 -14.99
C SER A 70 14.65 2.76 -15.21
N ILE A 71 13.64 1.97 -14.85
CA ILE A 71 13.62 0.52 -15.10
C ILE A 71 13.62 0.22 -16.61
N GLU A 72 13.11 1.15 -17.42
CA GLU A 72 13.09 1.06 -18.89
C GLU A 72 14.50 1.14 -19.50
N ASP A 73 15.49 1.67 -18.77
CA ASP A 73 16.90 1.78 -19.20
C ASP A 73 17.75 0.54 -18.86
N LEU A 74 17.14 -0.53 -18.35
CA LEU A 74 17.86 -1.78 -18.07
C LEU A 74 17.97 -2.64 -19.34
N ASP A 75 19.15 -2.62 -19.98
CA ASP A 75 19.50 -3.57 -21.04
C ASP A 75 19.71 -4.97 -20.42
N PHE A 76 18.91 -5.95 -20.85
CA PHE A 76 19.01 -7.37 -20.47
C PHE A 76 19.76 -8.21 -21.50
#